data_AF-A0A529PFA2-F1
#
_entry.id   AF-A0A529PFA2-F1
#
_cell.length_a   1.000
_cell.length_b   1.000
_cell.length_c   1.000
_cell.angle_alpha   90.00
_cell.angle_beta   90.00
_cell.angle_gamma   90.00
#
_symmetry.space_group_name_H-M   'P 1'
#
loop_
_entity.id
_entity.type
_entity.pdbx_description
1 polymer ?
#
loop_
_entity_poly.entity_id
_entity_poly.type
_entity_poly.pdbx_seq_one_letter_code
_entity_poly.pdbx_strand_id
1 'polypeptide(L)'
;AEANAEADKKRRAVVEARNQAEALVHSSEKSLKEYGDKVSEADRTAIADAIAALKAATEGDDAAEIEAKTQALAEASMKLGQAMYEASQKEAAEADAKADAAKDSDVVDADFEEIDEDDDKKKSA
;
A
#
# COMPACT_ATOMS: atom_id res chain seq x y z
N ALA A 1 -39.38 25.80 0.93
CA ALA A 1 -38.17 25.61 0.12
C ALA A 1 -36.99 25.15 0.97
N GLU A 2 -36.81 25.68 2.18
CA GLU A 2 -35.70 25.31 3.08
C GLU A 2 -35.74 23.86 3.59
N ALA A 3 -36.92 23.31 3.88
CA ALA A 3 -37.06 21.91 4.31
C ALA A 3 -36.59 20.87 3.26
N ASN A 4 -36.69 21.20 1.96
CA ASN A 4 -36.17 20.32 0.90
C ASN A 4 -34.65 20.44 0.77
N ALA A 5 -34.08 21.64 1.00
CA ALA A 5 -32.64 21.85 0.96
C ALA A 5 -31.90 21.07 2.06
N GLU A 6 -32.48 20.96 3.25
CA GLU A 6 -31.91 20.12 4.32
C GLU A 6 -32.07 18.62 4.04
N ALA A 7 -33.20 18.19 3.49
CA ALA A 7 -33.42 16.79 3.13
C ALA A 7 -32.46 16.32 2.01
N ASP A 8 -32.25 17.15 0.99
CA ASP A 8 -31.27 16.88 -0.08
C ASP A 8 -29.83 16.87 0.44
N LYS A 9 -29.48 17.79 1.35
CA LYS A 9 -28.16 17.79 2.01
C LYS A 9 -27.92 16.52 2.80
N LYS A 10 -28.91 16.05 3.57
CA LYS A 10 -28.81 14.79 4.33
C LYS A 10 -28.64 13.58 3.41
N ARG A 11 -29.42 13.49 2.33
CA ARG A 11 -29.27 12.42 1.34
C ARG A 11 -27.90 12.42 0.69
N ARG A 12 -27.38 13.59 0.31
CA ARG A 12 -26.01 13.70 -0.22
C ARG A 12 -24.98 13.26 0.80
N ALA A 13 -25.10 13.68 2.05
CA ALA A 13 -24.17 13.30 3.11
C ALA A 13 -24.16 11.78 3.34
N VAL A 14 -25.32 11.11 3.36
CA VAL A 14 -25.40 9.65 3.46
C VAL A 14 -24.69 8.97 2.29
N VAL A 15 -24.95 9.44 1.06
CA VAL A 15 -24.33 8.86 -0.14
C VAL A 15 -22.82 9.06 -0.14
N GLU A 16 -22.34 10.24 0.24
CA GLU A 16 -20.91 10.53 0.34
C GLU A 16 -20.23 9.67 1.41
N ALA A 17 -20.85 9.56 2.59
CA ALA A 17 -20.38 8.71 3.68
C ALA A 17 -20.34 7.23 3.25
N ARG A 18 -21.36 6.73 2.53
CA ARG A 18 -21.36 5.36 1.98
C ARG A 18 -20.21 5.12 1.02
N ASN A 19 -19.99 6.03 0.07
CA ASN A 19 -18.90 5.89 -0.90
C ASN A 19 -17.52 5.91 -0.21
N GLN A 20 -17.33 6.78 0.77
CA GLN A 20 -16.09 6.81 1.57
C GLN A 20 -15.89 5.53 2.37
N ALA A 21 -16.96 5.05 3.01
CA ALA A 21 -16.96 3.80 3.77
C ALA A 21 -16.62 2.59 2.88
N GLU A 22 -17.27 2.45 1.72
CA GLU A 22 -17.00 1.35 0.79
C GLU A 22 -15.56 1.38 0.27
N ALA A 23 -15.03 2.56 -0.05
CA ALA A 23 -13.64 2.72 -0.45
C ALA A 23 -12.67 2.28 0.66
N LEU A 24 -12.95 2.68 1.90
CA LEU A 24 -12.12 2.31 3.05
C LEU A 24 -12.22 0.82 3.37
N VAL A 25 -13.41 0.23 3.29
CA VAL A 25 -13.62 -1.22 3.46
C VAL A 25 -12.77 -1.98 2.46
N HIS A 26 -12.87 -1.65 1.17
CA HIS A 26 -12.15 -2.37 0.13
C HIS A 26 -10.63 -2.28 0.31
N SER A 27 -10.11 -1.08 0.61
CA SER A 27 -8.70 -0.86 0.89
C SER A 27 -8.22 -1.63 2.13
N SER A 28 -9.03 -1.67 3.19
CA SER A 28 -8.72 -2.36 4.43
C SER A 28 -8.76 -3.88 4.26
N GLU A 29 -9.74 -4.43 3.53
CA GLU A 29 -9.81 -5.86 3.18
C GLU A 29 -8.58 -6.30 2.39
N LYS A 30 -8.17 -5.50 1.41
CA LYS A 30 -6.96 -5.77 0.63
C LYS A 30 -5.72 -5.77 1.52
N SER A 31 -5.56 -4.74 2.34
CA SER A 31 -4.43 -4.61 3.25
C SER A 31 -4.39 -5.76 4.27
N LEU A 32 -5.54 -6.22 4.76
CA LEU A 32 -5.61 -7.33 5.72
C LEU A 32 -5.29 -8.68 5.06
N LYS A 33 -5.58 -8.83 3.77
CA LYS A 33 -5.19 -10.00 2.98
C LYS A 33 -3.69 -10.03 2.70
N GLU A 34 -3.07 -8.88 2.43
CA GLU A 34 -1.65 -8.78 2.08
C GLU A 34 -0.73 -8.74 3.30
N TYR A 35 -1.14 -8.04 4.36
CA TYR A 35 -0.30 -7.73 5.53
C TYR A 35 -0.88 -8.27 6.85
N GLY A 36 -2.06 -8.90 6.82
CA GLY A 36 -2.69 -9.44 8.03
C GLY A 36 -1.86 -10.51 8.74
N ASP A 37 -0.94 -11.18 8.04
CA ASP A 37 -0.01 -12.15 8.61
C ASP A 37 1.21 -11.48 9.31
N LYS A 38 1.40 -10.17 9.10
CA LYS A 38 2.46 -9.36 9.72
C LYS A 38 1.98 -8.65 11.00
N VAL A 39 0.69 -8.73 11.33
CA VAL A 39 0.10 -8.17 12.55
C VAL A 39 -0.40 -9.30 13.47
N SER A 40 -0.72 -8.95 14.71
CA SER A 40 -1.26 -9.92 15.68
C SER A 40 -2.64 -10.43 15.25
N GLU A 41 -2.99 -11.67 15.63
CA GLU A 41 -4.33 -12.23 15.36
C GLU A 41 -5.45 -11.39 15.99
N ALA A 42 -5.17 -10.78 17.16
CA ALA A 42 -6.09 -9.88 17.84
C ALA A 42 -6.36 -8.60 17.02
N ASP A 43 -5.32 -7.95 16.49
CA ASP A 43 -5.49 -6.77 15.63
C ASP A 43 -6.16 -7.14 14.30
N ARG A 44 -5.79 -8.30 13.72
CA ARG A 44 -6.41 -8.81 12.49
C ARG A 44 -7.92 -9.02 12.66
N THR A 45 -8.32 -9.62 13.79
CA THR A 45 -9.73 -9.85 14.12
C THR A 45 -10.46 -8.53 14.36
N ALA A 46 -9.86 -7.61 15.11
CA ALA A 46 -10.45 -6.29 15.36
C ALA A 46 -10.71 -5.50 14.08
N ILE A 47 -9.79 -5.55 13.10
CA ILE A 47 -9.96 -4.89 11.80
C ILE A 47 -11.04 -5.61 10.98
N ALA A 48 -11.06 -6.93 10.96
CA ALA A 48 -12.09 -7.71 10.25
C ALA A 48 -13.50 -7.42 10.80
N ASP A 49 -13.64 -7.34 12.12
CA ASP A 49 -14.89 -6.98 12.79
C ASP A 49 -15.30 -5.53 12.47
N ALA A 50 -14.34 -4.59 12.46
CA ALA A 50 -14.60 -3.20 12.09
C ALA A 50 -15.06 -3.07 10.62
N ILE A 51 -14.47 -3.85 9.70
CA ILE A 51 -14.89 -3.92 8.31
C ILE A 51 -16.32 -4.44 8.19
N ALA A 52 -16.65 -5.53 8.89
CA ALA A 52 -17.99 -6.11 8.88
C ALA A 52 -19.03 -5.14 9.46
N ALA A 53 -18.69 -4.46 10.55
CA ALA A 53 -19.55 -3.46 11.18
C ALA A 53 -19.77 -2.24 10.28
N LEU A 54 -18.74 -1.76 9.58
CA LEU A 54 -18.89 -0.66 8.62
C LEU A 54 -19.74 -1.07 7.42
N LYS A 55 -19.55 -2.28 6.87
CA LYS A 55 -20.41 -2.84 5.82
C LYS A 55 -21.87 -2.87 6.24
N ALA A 56 -22.17 -3.40 7.43
CA ALA A 56 -23.54 -3.43 7.94
C ALA A 56 -24.12 -2.01 8.12
N ALA A 57 -23.33 -1.05 8.64
CA ALA A 57 -23.77 0.34 8.77
C ALA A 57 -24.07 0.99 7.42
N THR A 58 -23.29 0.68 6.38
CA THR A 58 -23.55 1.18 5.02
C THR A 58 -24.82 0.62 4.38
N GLU A 59 -25.38 -0.49 4.88
CA GLU A 59 -26.68 -0.98 4.41
C GLU A 59 -27.85 -0.12 4.90
N GLY A 60 -27.64 0.68 5.95
CA GLY A 60 -28.60 1.65 6.47
C GLY A 60 -28.54 3.03 5.81
N ASP A 61 -29.26 3.98 6.40
CA ASP A 61 -29.39 5.37 5.95
C ASP A 61 -28.87 6.39 7.00
N ASP A 62 -28.13 5.93 8.02
CA ASP A 62 -27.63 6.78 9.10
C ASP A 62 -26.19 7.26 8.81
N ALA A 63 -26.06 8.46 8.26
CA ALA A 63 -24.75 9.05 7.93
C ALA A 63 -23.83 9.14 9.16
N ALA A 64 -24.37 9.45 10.34
CA ALA A 64 -23.56 9.61 11.54
C ALA A 64 -23.00 8.26 12.00
N GLU A 65 -23.78 7.18 11.86
CA GLU A 65 -23.30 5.83 12.15
C GLU A 65 -22.21 5.39 11.16
N ILE A 66 -22.42 5.65 9.87
CA ILE A 66 -21.43 5.32 8.82
C ILE A 66 -20.13 6.10 9.06
N GLU A 67 -20.19 7.39 9.37
CA GLU A 67 -19.00 8.19 9.68
C GLU A 67 -18.27 7.67 10.92
N ALA A 68 -19.00 7.36 12.01
CA ALA A 68 -18.41 6.84 13.24
C ALA A 68 -17.70 5.49 13.01
N LYS A 69 -18.33 4.59 12.24
CA LYS A 69 -17.73 3.30 11.87
C LYS A 69 -16.56 3.46 10.90
N THR A 70 -16.61 4.45 10.02
CA THR A 70 -15.51 4.80 9.11
C THR A 70 -14.29 5.26 9.89
N GLN A 71 -14.48 6.13 10.89
CA GLN A 71 -13.40 6.55 11.79
C GLN A 71 -12.83 5.37 12.58
N ALA A 72 -13.69 4.52 13.15
CA ALA A 72 -13.25 3.33 13.90
C ALA A 72 -12.42 2.37 13.03
N LEU A 73 -12.84 2.14 11.78
CA LEU A 73 -12.06 1.35 10.83
C LEU A 73 -10.74 2.05 10.48
N ALA A 74 -10.73 3.36 10.25
CA ALA A 74 -9.52 4.11 9.95
C ALA A 74 -8.49 4.02 11.09
N GLU A 75 -8.92 4.14 12.34
CA GLU A 75 -8.06 3.99 13.53
C GLU A 75 -7.51 2.56 13.64
N ALA A 76 -8.35 1.54 13.44
CA ALA A 76 -7.91 0.15 13.45
C ALA A 76 -6.92 -0.16 12.31
N SER A 77 -7.21 0.34 11.11
CA SER A 77 -6.37 0.21 9.91
C SER A 77 -5.07 1.01 10.01
N MET A 78 -4.95 1.98 10.92
CA MET A 78 -3.70 2.74 11.12
C MET A 78 -2.56 1.85 11.64
N LYS A 79 -2.86 0.89 12.52
CA LYS A 79 -1.91 -0.12 13.00
C LYS A 79 -1.43 -1.03 11.87
N LEU A 80 -2.37 -1.44 11.02
CA LEU A 80 -2.08 -2.24 9.83
C LEU A 80 -1.25 -1.44 8.82
N GLY A 81 -1.56 -0.15 8.65
CA GLY A 81 -0.85 0.78 7.77
C GLY A 81 0.61 1.00 8.20
N GLN A 82 0.90 1.00 9.51
CA GLN A 82 2.27 1.03 10.02
C GLN A 82 3.04 -0.23 9.62
N ALA A 83 2.48 -1.41 9.87
CA ALA A 83 3.10 -2.68 9.48
C ALA A 83 3.25 -2.81 7.94
N MET A 84 2.27 -2.30 7.18
CA MET A 84 2.32 -2.18 5.73
C MET A 84 3.46 -1.26 5.29
N TYR A 85 3.59 -0.07 5.87
CA TYR A 85 4.62 0.90 5.49
C TYR A 85 6.03 0.39 5.77
N GLU A 86 6.22 -0.29 6.90
CA GLU A 86 7.48 -0.99 7.21
C GLU A 86 7.79 -2.13 6.24
N ALA A 87 6.75 -2.88 5.83
CA ALA A 87 6.88 -3.93 4.83
C ALA A 87 7.17 -3.37 3.42
N SER A 88 6.44 -2.34 2.99
CA SER A 88 6.61 -1.69 1.68
C SER A 88 7.95 -0.98 1.58
N GLN A 89 8.50 -0.41 2.66
CA GLN A 89 9.87 0.12 2.65
C GLN A 89 10.91 -0.99 2.43
N LYS A 90 10.73 -2.17 3.02
CA LYS A 90 11.60 -3.32 2.76
C LYS A 90 11.46 -3.84 1.33
N GLU A 91 10.24 -3.92 0.80
CA GLU A 91 10.00 -4.33 -0.59
C GLU A 91 10.53 -3.31 -1.61
N ALA A 92 10.45 -2.00 -1.33
CA ALA A 92 11.03 -0.97 -2.17
C ALA A 92 12.57 -1.02 -2.16
N ALA A 93 13.18 -1.32 -1.01
CA ALA A 93 14.63 -1.52 -0.91
C ALA A 93 15.10 -2.81 -1.63
N GLU A 94 14.30 -3.89 -1.61
CA GLU A 94 14.58 -5.11 -2.39
C GLU A 94 14.36 -4.91 -3.90
N ALA A 95 13.41 -4.07 -4.31
CA ALA A 95 13.19 -3.72 -5.71
C ALA A 95 14.34 -2.88 -6.29
N ASP A 96 14.92 -1.97 -5.49
CA ASP A 96 16.10 -1.17 -5.87
C ASP A 96 17.36 -2.05 -5.96
N ALA A 97 17.56 -2.97 -5.02
CA ALA A 97 18.65 -3.95 -5.07
C ALA A 97 18.55 -4.92 -6.26
N LYS A 98 17.33 -5.27 -6.69
CA LYS A 98 17.09 -6.12 -7.87
C LYS A 98 17.24 -5.36 -9.19
N ALA A 99 17.00 -4.05 -9.20
CA ALA A 99 17.26 -3.18 -10.35
C ALA A 99 18.78 -2.94 -10.54
N ASP A 100 19.54 -2.86 -9.45
CA ASP A 100 21.01 -2.76 -9.49
C ASP A 100 21.66 -4.06 -9.96
N ALA A 101 21.18 -5.23 -9.49
CA ALA A 101 21.65 -6.54 -9.95
C ALA A 101 21.31 -6.85 -11.42
N ALA A 102 20.28 -6.22 -11.99
CA ALA A 102 19.92 -6.37 -13.40
C ALA A 102 20.75 -5.45 -14.33
N LYS A 103 21.33 -4.36 -13.79
CA LYS A 103 22.27 -3.50 -14.53
C LYS A 103 23.70 -4.05 -14.56
N ASP A 104 24.10 -4.81 -13.55
CA ASP A 104 25.44 -5.41 -13.50
C ASP A 104 25.64 -6.54 -14.53
N SER A 105 24.55 -7.17 -14.97
CA SER A 105 24.57 -8.23 -15.99
C SER A 105 24.50 -7.76 -17.47
N ASP A 106 24.40 -6.46 -17.72
CA ASP A 106 24.40 -5.85 -19.08
C ASP A 106 25.58 -4.88 -19.30
N VAL A 107 26.57 -4.89 -18.40
CA VAL A 107 27.90 -4.37 -18.73
C VAL A 107 28.67 -5.53 -19.33
N VAL A 108 28.60 -5.61 -20.65
CA VAL A 108 29.54 -6.40 -21.47
C VAL A 108 30.94 -6.01 -21.01
N ASP A 109 31.65 -6.97 -20.43
CA ASP A 109 33.08 -6.97 -20.25
C ASP A 109 33.68 -6.81 -21.65
N ALA A 110 33.85 -5.56 -22.05
CA ALA A 110 34.64 -5.22 -23.20
C ALA A 110 36.07 -5.57 -22.80
N ASP A 111 36.44 -6.84 -22.99
CA ASP A 111 37.80 -7.27 -23.30
C ASP A 111 38.22 -6.47 -24.54
N PHE A 112 38.59 -5.22 -24.26
CA PHE A 112 39.42 -4.40 -25.10
C PHE A 112 40.74 -5.16 -25.16
N GLU A 113 40.92 -5.90 -26.25
CA GLU A 113 42.19 -6.48 -26.66
C GLU A 113 43.19 -5.32 -26.70
N GLU A 114 43.90 -5.12 -25.58
CA GLU A 114 45.10 -4.31 -25.48
C GLU A 114 46.11 -4.95 -26.45
N ILE A 115 46.05 -4.51 -27.70
CA ILE A 115 47.15 -4.64 -28.64
C ILE A 115 48.25 -3.76 -28.04
N ASP A 116 49.11 -4.41 -27.25
CA ASP A 116 50.41 -3.89 -26.84
C ASP A 116 51.25 -3.67 -28.13
N GLU A 117 51.07 -2.50 -28.74
CA GLU A 117 52.05 -1.94 -29.66
C GLU A 117 53.23 -1.40 -28.85
N ASP A 118 54.39 -2.04 -29.09
CA ASP A 118 55.76 -1.56 -28.89
C ASP A 118 56.31 -1.44 -27.45
N ASP A 119 57.30 -2.29 -27.10
CA ASP A 119 58.68 -1.78 -26.90
C ASP A 119 59.76 -2.89 -26.74
N ASP A 120 60.76 -2.77 -27.61
CA ASP A 120 62.21 -2.92 -27.39
C ASP A 120 62.89 -4.24 -26.90
N LYS A 121 63.75 -4.73 -27.81
CA LYS A 121 65.19 -5.00 -27.63
C LYS A 121 65.73 -5.72 -26.37
N LYS A 122 66.57 -6.71 -26.71
CA LYS A 122 67.78 -7.23 -26.02
C LYS A 122 67.60 -8.35 -24.98
N LYS A 123 67.90 -9.56 -25.42
CA LYS A 123 68.85 -10.51 -24.79
C LYS A 123 69.59 -11.22 -25.94
N SER A 124 70.85 -10.98 -26.30
CA SER A 124 72.12 -11.11 -25.58
C SER A 124 72.29 -12.47 -24.89
N ALA A 125 72.66 -13.48 -25.67
CA ALA A 125 73.71 -14.48 -25.41
C ALA A 125 73.95 -15.28 -26.70
#